data_AF-A0A0J1FMZ6-F1
#
_entry.id   AF-A0A0J1FMZ6-F1
#
_cell.length_a   1.000
_cell.length_b   1.000
_cell.length_c   1.000
_cell.angle_alpha   90.00
_cell.angle_beta   90.00
_cell.angle_gamma   90.00
#
_symmetry.space_group_name_H-M   'P 1'
#
loop_
_entity.id
_entity.type
_entity.pdbx_description
1 polymer ?
#
loop_
_entity_poly.entity_id
_entity_poly.type
_entity_poly.pdbx_seq_one_letter_code
_entity_poly.pdbx_strand_id
1 'polypeptide(L)'
;MKPLAVLKQDLVIRVNQVMEEYFSKIEELETRLLEKDEEINRLSSSLSEMTTNYEIIKTADTEKSVEISRLQRELQTLKLCESGEPELIIIYQPQDIFNYPRNIIRWYFNELDLTKLTFDNLVVSLKGLIDLLDCEMIDEFLFYINDNRLNSLREGELVELISLLELYLQAQFKKGIFSSAGIFSMINSIYKQGWIALLKDFFETNHSYLEESIFKIDASSFDFEEPLTLLRIYFDLKLHTKAEAWLKEIFHSMVLDKELESKDAIELLYFGLVYELEDKALIFIPEIRTLMNNSMLPELKAFKVYYDSFSSGCGVEKTVQELSILQREARSLSTPLKLRGFEEMVSRLKSLQKKELQQEIKTQLATKLQSSLKEESQSKLSLLKKFQSVVEIKNGLNYCPYDNTHLKAIEALLAKYADSGKNVVSQYIPVQLFYCAACNKAFINRSLENKLIPLVSLTQLDIIQYSPVTKTTTSHKKVNQSLGAPIVNSNFQVSVSPPAPLPNSHYGEKWQEESPLKKLGYSTNLTRRDRWDVLIHRAVPKLGYERVAEYLNWFIEDKQKIKQKDFSRAISIWEDDLRRLNEHRANEILRQG
;
A
#
# COMPACT_ATOMS: atom_id res chain seq x y z
N MET A 1 52.55 1.29 28.33
CA MET A 1 51.11 1.43 28.65
C MET A 1 50.77 2.91 28.66
N LYS A 2 49.78 3.34 27.88
CA LYS A 2 49.28 4.73 27.95
C LYS A 2 48.65 4.94 29.33
N PRO A 3 48.96 6.02 30.07
CA PRO A 3 48.27 6.35 31.32
C PRO A 3 46.76 6.36 31.07
N LEU A 4 45.92 5.87 31.97
CA LEU A 4 44.47 5.95 31.76
C LEU A 4 43.88 7.36 31.82
N ALA A 5 44.63 8.39 32.22
CA ALA A 5 44.28 9.76 31.87
C ALA A 5 44.27 9.91 30.33
N VAL A 6 45.27 9.33 29.66
CA VAL A 6 45.36 9.23 28.20
C VAL A 6 44.33 8.25 27.63
N LEU A 7 43.94 7.16 28.31
CA LEU A 7 42.86 6.29 27.81
C LEU A 7 41.46 6.90 27.99
N LYS A 8 41.20 7.64 29.08
CA LYS A 8 39.96 8.43 29.24
C LYS A 8 39.94 9.55 28.22
N GLN A 9 41.06 10.22 28.00
CA GLN A 9 41.20 11.21 26.95
C GLN A 9 41.03 10.58 25.56
N ASP A 10 41.61 9.40 25.29
CA ASP A 10 41.43 8.65 24.04
C ASP A 10 39.96 8.19 23.87
N LEU A 11 39.26 7.83 24.96
CA LEU A 11 37.85 7.45 24.92
C LEU A 11 36.96 8.67 24.67
N VAL A 12 37.21 9.79 25.34
CA VAL A 12 36.51 11.05 25.11
C VAL A 12 36.76 11.52 23.67
N ILE A 13 38.00 11.43 23.19
CA ILE A 13 38.35 11.71 21.78
C ILE A 13 37.58 10.78 20.85
N ARG A 14 37.51 9.47 21.13
CA ARG A 14 36.72 8.54 20.29
C ARG A 14 35.23 8.80 20.34
N VAL A 15 34.66 9.11 21.50
CA VAL A 15 33.24 9.44 21.63
C VAL A 15 32.95 10.74 20.88
N ASN A 16 33.81 11.74 20.99
CA ASN A 16 33.68 12.99 20.24
C ASN A 16 33.82 12.76 18.73
N GLN A 17 34.77 11.92 18.29
CA GLN A 17 34.91 11.54 16.87
C GLN A 17 33.66 10.83 16.35
N VAL A 18 33.10 9.90 17.12
CA VAL A 18 31.85 9.21 16.76
C VAL A 18 30.67 10.18 16.73
N MET A 19 30.60 11.12 17.68
CA MET A 19 29.58 12.17 17.69
C MET A 19 29.71 13.11 16.49
N GLU A 20 30.93 13.54 16.14
CA GLU A 20 31.19 14.35 14.95
C GLU A 20 30.83 13.61 13.65
N GLU A 21 31.11 12.30 13.57
CA GLU A 21 30.69 11.46 12.45
C GLU A 21 29.15 11.39 12.34
N TYR A 22 28.45 11.23 13.47
CA TYR A 22 26.98 11.25 13.49
C TYR A 22 26.41 12.62 13.12
N PHE A 23 26.98 13.73 13.61
CA PHE A 23 26.53 15.07 13.25
C PHE A 23 26.75 15.36 11.77
N SER A 24 27.92 15.00 11.23
CA SER A 24 28.18 15.12 9.79
C SER A 24 27.20 14.28 8.97
N LYS A 25 26.81 13.09 9.46
CA LYS A 25 25.82 12.26 8.78
C LYS A 25 24.41 12.85 8.84
N ILE A 26 24.04 13.50 9.95
CA ILE A 26 22.76 14.21 10.06
C ILE A 26 22.71 15.37 9.06
N GLU A 27 23.76 16.18 8.97
CA GLU A 27 23.83 17.31 8.03
C GLU A 27 23.77 16.86 6.55
N GLU A 28 24.41 15.74 6.21
CA GLU A 28 24.28 15.11 4.89
C GLU A 28 22.84 14.68 4.61
N LEU A 29 22.16 14.08 5.59
CA LEU A 29 20.77 13.64 5.45
C LEU A 29 19.80 14.82 5.33
N GLU A 30 20.00 15.89 6.10
CA GLU A 30 19.21 17.13 6.01
C GLU A 30 19.35 17.77 4.63
N THR A 31 20.58 17.82 4.08
CA THR A 31 20.83 18.33 2.73
C THR A 31 20.11 17.49 1.68
N ARG A 32 20.20 16.16 1.78
CA ARG A 32 19.49 15.24 0.87
C ARG A 32 17.98 15.34 0.98
N LEU A 33 17.45 15.62 2.17
CA LEU A 33 16.02 15.81 2.39
C LEU A 33 15.55 17.11 1.69
N LEU A 34 16.31 18.20 1.84
CA LEU A 34 16.03 19.46 1.15
C LEU A 34 16.06 19.31 -0.38
N GLU A 35 17.04 18.59 -0.93
CA GLU A 35 17.11 18.30 -2.38
C GLU A 35 15.87 17.52 -2.86
N LYS A 36 15.36 16.59 -2.04
CA LYS A 36 14.17 15.82 -2.36
C LYS A 36 12.90 16.65 -2.29
N ASP A 37 12.79 17.56 -1.33
CA ASP A 37 11.68 18.51 -1.26
C ASP A 37 11.65 19.45 -2.47
N GLU A 38 12.82 19.93 -2.93
CA GLU A 38 12.90 20.70 -4.18
C GLU A 38 12.47 19.88 -5.40
N GLU A 39 12.86 18.61 -5.48
CA GLU A 39 12.44 17.70 -6.55
C GLU A 39 10.92 17.47 -6.54
N ILE A 40 10.33 17.24 -5.36
CA ILE A 40 8.87 17.09 -5.19
C ILE A 40 8.14 18.35 -5.65
N ASN A 41 8.64 19.54 -5.28
CA ASN A 41 8.05 20.81 -5.71
C ASN A 41 8.10 20.98 -7.23
N ARG A 42 9.23 20.66 -7.87
CA ARG A 42 9.36 20.71 -9.35
C ARG A 42 8.41 19.74 -10.04
N LEU A 43 8.30 18.51 -9.54
CA LEU A 43 7.38 17.50 -10.07
C LEU A 43 5.91 17.93 -9.89
N SER A 44 5.57 18.53 -8.75
CA SER A 44 4.23 19.04 -8.48
C SER A 44 3.84 20.17 -9.44
N SER A 45 4.76 21.10 -9.73
CA SER A 45 4.55 22.13 -10.75
C SER A 45 4.35 21.55 -12.15
N SER A 46 5.17 20.56 -12.54
CA SER A 46 5.04 19.88 -13.84
C SER A 46 3.73 19.10 -13.97
N LEU A 47 3.28 18.45 -12.89
CA LEU A 47 1.99 17.76 -12.85
C LEU A 47 0.82 18.74 -13.00
N SER A 48 0.90 19.91 -12.36
CA SER A 48 -0.10 20.97 -12.51
C SER A 48 -0.19 21.44 -13.96
N GLU A 49 0.94 21.65 -14.64
CA GLU A 49 0.98 22.05 -16.05
C GLU A 49 0.40 20.97 -16.98
N MET A 50 0.75 19.69 -16.76
CA MET A 50 0.16 18.58 -17.52
C MET A 50 -1.34 18.47 -17.31
N THR A 51 -1.83 18.71 -16.09
CA THR A 51 -3.26 18.69 -15.76
C THR A 51 -4.00 19.79 -16.53
N THR A 52 -3.46 21.02 -16.55
CA THR A 52 -4.03 22.12 -17.33
C THR A 52 -4.04 21.80 -18.83
N ASN A 53 -2.95 21.24 -19.37
CA ASN A 53 -2.89 20.84 -20.78
C ASN A 53 -3.91 19.74 -21.12
N TYR A 54 -4.10 18.77 -20.22
CA TYR A 54 -5.11 17.73 -20.39
C TYR A 54 -6.53 18.31 -20.44
N GLU A 55 -6.85 19.26 -19.57
CA GLU A 55 -8.16 19.94 -19.59
C GLU A 55 -8.39 20.69 -20.90
N ILE A 56 -7.38 21.40 -21.42
CA ILE A 56 -7.46 22.09 -22.72
C ILE A 56 -7.74 21.09 -23.86
N ILE A 57 -7.04 19.95 -23.87
CA ILE A 57 -7.24 18.91 -24.89
C ILE A 57 -8.64 18.29 -24.78
N LYS A 58 -9.10 18.02 -23.55
CA LYS A 58 -10.43 17.48 -23.30
C LYS A 58 -11.53 18.42 -23.82
N THR A 59 -11.41 19.73 -23.55
CA THR A 59 -12.35 20.72 -24.08
C THR A 59 -12.33 20.74 -25.62
N ALA A 60 -11.14 20.75 -26.24
CA ALA A 60 -11.03 20.73 -27.70
C ALA A 60 -11.61 19.45 -28.33
N ASP A 61 -11.50 18.30 -27.67
CA ASP A 61 -12.10 17.05 -28.13
C ASP A 61 -13.64 17.08 -28.06
N THR A 62 -14.19 17.65 -26.97
CA THR A 62 -15.65 17.84 -26.86
C THR A 62 -16.19 18.77 -27.94
N GLU A 63 -15.50 19.87 -28.26
CA GLU A 63 -15.88 20.79 -29.34
C GLU A 63 -15.87 20.09 -30.70
N LYS A 64 -14.84 19.27 -30.98
CA LYS A 64 -14.76 18.48 -32.23
C LYS A 64 -15.86 17.42 -32.32
N SER A 65 -16.19 16.75 -31.22
CA SER A 65 -17.27 15.75 -31.18
C SER A 65 -18.64 16.37 -31.48
N VAL A 66 -18.91 17.57 -30.94
CA VAL A 66 -20.11 18.36 -31.26
C VAL A 66 -20.16 18.72 -32.74
N GLU A 67 -19.03 19.15 -33.32
CA GLU A 67 -18.95 19.50 -34.74
C GLU A 67 -19.13 18.29 -35.66
N ILE A 68 -18.54 17.13 -35.34
CA ILE A 68 -18.77 15.86 -36.06
C ILE A 68 -20.26 15.51 -36.05
N SER A 69 -20.91 15.62 -34.88
CA SER A 69 -22.34 15.33 -34.73
C SER A 69 -23.23 16.31 -35.51
N ARG A 70 -22.78 17.57 -35.68
CA ARG A 70 -23.43 18.57 -36.53
C ARG A 70 -23.31 18.19 -38.01
N LEU A 71 -22.10 17.88 -38.47
CA LEU A 71 -21.82 17.49 -39.86
C LEU A 71 -22.51 16.19 -40.25
N GLN A 72 -22.60 15.20 -39.35
CA GLN A 72 -23.34 13.95 -39.59
C GLN A 72 -24.84 14.20 -39.82
N ARG A 73 -25.45 15.12 -39.05
CA ARG A 73 -26.84 15.53 -39.25
C ARG A 73 -27.04 16.22 -40.60
N GLU A 74 -26.16 17.16 -40.96
CA GLU A 74 -26.21 17.83 -42.27
C GLU A 74 -26.08 16.82 -43.43
N LEU A 75 -25.15 15.89 -43.33
CA LEU A 75 -24.95 14.84 -44.33
C LEU A 75 -26.19 13.93 -44.47
N GLN A 76 -26.86 13.62 -43.36
CA GLN A 76 -28.08 12.82 -43.37
C GLN A 76 -29.25 13.60 -44.01
N THR A 77 -29.38 14.90 -43.72
CA THR A 77 -30.38 15.76 -44.38
C THR A 77 -30.14 15.84 -45.89
N LEU A 78 -28.89 16.00 -46.33
CA LEU A 78 -28.53 16.05 -47.74
C LEU A 78 -28.84 14.73 -48.46
N LYS A 79 -28.52 13.58 -47.85
CA LYS A 79 -28.85 12.26 -48.41
C LYS A 79 -30.35 12.06 -48.62
N LEU A 80 -31.18 12.57 -47.71
CA LEU A 80 -32.64 12.53 -47.83
C LEU A 80 -33.17 13.45 -48.94
N CYS A 81 -32.47 14.55 -49.26
CA CYS A 81 -32.84 15.41 -50.37
C CYS A 81 -32.43 14.85 -51.73
N GLU A 82 -31.33 14.08 -51.82
CA GLU A 82 -30.83 13.51 -53.07
C GLU A 82 -31.52 12.21 -53.49
N SER A 83 -32.13 11.46 -52.56
CA SER A 83 -32.65 10.12 -52.87
C SER A 83 -33.89 10.10 -53.76
N GLY A 84 -34.59 11.22 -53.98
CA GLY A 84 -35.62 11.38 -55.03
C GLY A 84 -36.79 10.38 -55.03
N GLU A 85 -36.82 9.43 -54.11
CA GLU A 85 -37.78 8.34 -54.04
C GLU A 85 -38.78 8.61 -52.90
N PRO A 86 -40.09 8.66 -53.20
CA PRO A 86 -41.12 8.69 -52.18
C PRO A 86 -41.29 7.26 -51.65
N GLU A 87 -40.32 6.79 -50.86
CA GLU A 87 -40.61 5.64 -50.00
C GLU A 87 -41.59 6.08 -48.93
N LEU A 88 -42.63 5.27 -48.78
CA LEU A 88 -43.72 5.42 -47.82
C LEU A 88 -43.18 5.13 -46.40
N ILE A 89 -42.23 5.94 -45.96
CA ILE A 89 -41.94 6.09 -44.54
C ILE A 89 -43.20 6.75 -44.00
N ILE A 90 -43.97 6.02 -43.19
CA ILE A 90 -44.98 6.62 -42.33
C ILE A 90 -44.20 7.46 -41.30
N ILE A 91 -43.70 8.61 -41.74
CA ILE A 91 -43.30 9.71 -40.88
C ILE A 91 -44.62 10.32 -40.47
N TYR A 92 -45.18 9.87 -39.36
CA TYR A 92 -46.02 10.79 -38.60
C TYR A 92 -45.11 11.99 -38.30
N GLN A 93 -45.46 13.15 -38.85
CA GLN A 93 -44.84 14.40 -38.46
C GLN A 93 -44.87 14.42 -36.93
N PRO A 94 -43.77 14.77 -36.23
CA PRO A 94 -43.77 14.84 -34.76
C PRO A 94 -44.98 15.61 -34.22
N GLN A 95 -45.43 16.61 -34.99
CA GLN A 95 -46.62 17.46 -34.79
C GLN A 95 -47.95 16.68 -34.61
N ASP A 96 -48.08 15.51 -35.25
CA ASP A 96 -49.29 14.67 -35.16
C ASP A 96 -49.26 13.71 -33.96
N ILE A 97 -48.09 13.45 -33.36
CA ILE A 97 -47.94 12.63 -32.15
C ILE A 97 -48.27 13.45 -30.88
N PHE A 98 -48.11 14.78 -30.93
CA PHE A 98 -48.31 15.67 -29.78
C PHE A 98 -49.74 15.73 -29.22
N ASN A 99 -50.75 15.13 -29.88
CA ASN A 99 -52.14 15.13 -29.42
C ASN A 99 -52.70 13.75 -29.03
N TYR A 100 -51.88 12.70 -29.00
CA TYR A 100 -52.39 11.38 -28.64
C TYR A 100 -52.46 11.17 -27.12
N PRO A 101 -53.62 10.75 -26.58
CA PRO A 101 -53.73 10.44 -25.16
C PRO A 101 -52.79 9.29 -24.77
N ARG A 102 -52.21 9.38 -23.56
CA ARG A 102 -51.35 8.39 -22.86
C ARG A 102 -51.72 6.91 -23.13
N ASN A 103 -53.01 6.63 -23.30
CA ASN A 103 -53.56 5.31 -23.60
C ASN A 103 -53.15 4.73 -24.96
N ILE A 104 -52.81 5.56 -25.96
CA ILE A 104 -52.46 5.10 -27.31
C ILE A 104 -51.00 4.69 -27.40
N ILE A 105 -50.08 5.37 -26.71
CA ILE A 105 -48.69 4.90 -26.60
C ILE A 105 -48.66 3.60 -25.78
N ARG A 106 -49.43 3.53 -24.68
CA ARG A 106 -49.55 2.30 -23.89
C ARG A 106 -50.21 1.16 -24.68
N TRP A 107 -51.24 1.46 -25.47
CA TRP A 107 -51.83 0.50 -26.41
C TRP A 107 -50.84 0.05 -27.49
N TYR A 108 -50.06 0.98 -28.05
CA TYR A 108 -49.03 0.67 -29.04
C TYR A 108 -47.96 -0.28 -28.48
N PHE A 109 -47.51 -0.09 -27.22
CA PHE A 109 -46.60 -1.02 -26.56
C PHE A 109 -47.25 -2.36 -26.18
N ASN A 110 -48.54 -2.37 -25.83
CA ASN A 110 -49.27 -3.61 -25.52
C ASN A 110 -49.60 -4.45 -26.76
N GLU A 111 -49.81 -3.81 -27.91
CA GLU A 111 -50.10 -4.48 -29.19
C GLU A 111 -48.83 -4.80 -29.99
N LEU A 112 -47.75 -4.04 -29.78
CA LEU A 112 -46.45 -4.43 -30.25
C LEU A 112 -46.02 -5.70 -29.53
N ASP A 113 -46.02 -6.81 -30.27
CA ASP A 113 -45.32 -8.00 -29.84
C ASP A 113 -43.82 -7.70 -29.78
N LEU A 114 -43.36 -7.17 -28.63
CA LEU A 114 -41.97 -6.77 -28.37
C LEU A 114 -41.00 -7.93 -28.62
N THR A 115 -41.48 -9.18 -28.58
CA THR A 115 -40.68 -10.36 -28.91
C THR A 115 -40.29 -10.42 -30.39
N LYS A 116 -41.03 -9.75 -31.29
CA LYS A 116 -40.77 -9.71 -32.73
C LYS A 116 -39.89 -8.55 -33.19
N LEU A 117 -39.65 -7.54 -32.34
CA LEU A 117 -38.76 -6.43 -32.70
C LEU A 117 -37.29 -6.85 -32.61
N THR A 118 -36.50 -6.40 -33.59
CA THR A 118 -35.04 -6.42 -33.48
C THR A 118 -34.60 -5.36 -32.47
N PHE A 119 -33.42 -5.54 -31.87
CA PHE A 119 -32.90 -4.58 -30.90
C PHE A 119 -32.71 -3.19 -31.53
N ASP A 120 -32.20 -3.12 -32.77
CA ASP A 120 -32.01 -1.87 -33.51
C ASP A 120 -33.32 -1.10 -33.69
N ASN A 121 -34.41 -1.80 -34.07
CA ASN A 121 -35.73 -1.16 -34.24
C ASN A 121 -36.24 -0.62 -32.90
N LEU A 122 -36.02 -1.38 -31.82
CA LEU A 122 -36.39 -1.01 -30.47
C LEU A 122 -35.67 0.30 -30.06
N VAL A 123 -34.35 0.36 -30.22
CA VAL A 123 -33.51 1.52 -29.88
C VAL A 123 -33.91 2.75 -30.68
N VAL A 124 -34.14 2.60 -32.00
CA VAL A 124 -34.56 3.70 -32.86
C VAL A 124 -35.92 4.26 -32.42
N SER A 125 -36.90 3.38 -32.15
CA SER A 125 -38.21 3.79 -31.66
C SER A 125 -38.12 4.55 -30.34
N LEU A 126 -37.27 4.12 -29.40
CA LEU A 126 -37.12 4.81 -28.12
C LEU A 126 -36.44 6.16 -28.25
N LYS A 127 -35.37 6.26 -29.06
CA LYS A 127 -34.69 7.55 -29.28
C LYS A 127 -35.66 8.60 -29.82
N GLY A 128 -36.61 8.19 -30.68
CA GLY A 128 -37.66 9.09 -31.20
C GLY A 128 -38.76 9.44 -30.19
N LEU A 129 -38.97 8.61 -29.18
CA LEU A 129 -40.06 8.76 -28.21
C LEU A 129 -39.60 9.26 -26.83
N ILE A 130 -38.30 9.35 -26.56
CA ILE A 130 -37.77 9.59 -25.20
C ILE A 130 -38.28 10.89 -24.56
N ASP A 131 -38.50 11.92 -25.37
CA ASP A 131 -39.05 13.20 -24.91
C ASP A 131 -40.54 13.12 -24.58
N LEU A 132 -41.26 12.19 -25.21
CA LEU A 132 -42.72 12.00 -25.11
C LEU A 132 -43.13 10.97 -24.05
N LEU A 133 -42.24 10.03 -23.72
CA LEU A 133 -42.51 9.01 -22.73
C LEU A 133 -42.46 9.60 -21.30
N ASP A 134 -43.36 9.11 -20.47
CA ASP A 134 -43.27 9.29 -19.02
C ASP A 134 -42.37 8.22 -18.39
N CYS A 135 -42.08 8.38 -17.09
CA CYS A 135 -41.15 7.49 -16.39
C CYS A 135 -41.70 6.07 -16.25
N GLU A 136 -43.02 5.91 -16.05
CA GLU A 136 -43.66 4.60 -15.90
C GLU A 136 -43.49 3.76 -17.17
N MET A 137 -43.69 4.36 -18.33
CA MET A 137 -43.53 3.67 -19.61
C MET A 137 -42.09 3.26 -19.88
N ILE A 138 -41.13 4.09 -19.48
CA ILE A 138 -39.71 3.75 -19.65
C ILE A 138 -39.28 2.71 -18.63
N ASP A 139 -39.78 2.75 -17.40
CA ASP A 139 -39.54 1.69 -16.42
C ASP A 139 -40.10 0.35 -16.89
N GLU A 140 -41.36 0.28 -17.31
CA GLU A 140 -41.97 -0.94 -17.89
C GLU A 140 -41.10 -1.49 -19.05
N PHE A 141 -40.58 -0.59 -19.88
CA PHE A 141 -39.72 -0.94 -20.99
C PHE A 141 -38.32 -1.45 -20.55
N LEU A 142 -37.68 -0.77 -19.60
CA LEU A 142 -36.40 -1.19 -19.05
C LEU A 142 -36.52 -2.54 -18.36
N PHE A 143 -37.61 -2.77 -17.60
CA PHE A 143 -37.93 -4.09 -17.04
C PHE A 143 -38.09 -5.14 -18.14
N TYR A 144 -38.78 -4.83 -19.24
CA TYR A 144 -38.91 -5.75 -20.36
C TYR A 144 -37.54 -6.15 -20.96
N ILE A 145 -36.67 -5.18 -21.25
CA ILE A 145 -35.31 -5.47 -21.74
C ILE A 145 -34.55 -6.31 -20.72
N ASN A 146 -34.58 -5.89 -19.45
CA ASN A 146 -33.86 -6.52 -18.36
C ASN A 146 -34.23 -8.01 -18.24
N ASP A 147 -35.52 -8.31 -18.22
CA ASP A 147 -36.02 -9.66 -17.93
C ASP A 147 -35.93 -10.60 -19.15
N ASN A 148 -36.07 -10.06 -20.37
CA ASN A 148 -36.23 -10.89 -21.57
C ASN A 148 -35.03 -10.89 -22.52
N ARG A 149 -34.24 -9.80 -22.53
CA ARG A 149 -33.29 -9.55 -23.62
C ARG A 149 -31.86 -9.35 -23.15
N LEU A 150 -31.64 -8.86 -21.94
CA LEU A 150 -30.32 -8.43 -21.49
C LEU A 150 -29.25 -9.53 -21.60
N ASN A 151 -29.59 -10.78 -21.25
CA ASN A 151 -28.66 -11.92 -21.32
C ASN A 151 -28.30 -12.34 -22.76
N SER A 152 -29.04 -11.84 -23.77
CA SER A 152 -28.85 -12.16 -25.18
C SER A 152 -28.17 -11.05 -25.98
N LEU A 153 -27.97 -9.87 -25.38
CA LEU A 153 -27.37 -8.73 -26.07
C LEU A 153 -25.89 -8.97 -26.34
N ARG A 154 -25.46 -8.59 -27.55
CA ARG A 154 -24.05 -8.51 -27.93
C ARG A 154 -23.45 -7.24 -27.35
N GLU A 155 -22.12 -7.19 -27.24
CA GLU A 155 -21.40 -6.03 -26.69
C GLU A 155 -21.79 -4.70 -27.38
N GLY A 156 -21.91 -4.68 -28.71
CA GLY A 156 -22.35 -3.47 -29.44
C GLY A 156 -23.78 -3.03 -29.11
N GLU A 157 -24.69 -3.98 -28.89
CA GLU A 157 -26.08 -3.69 -28.49
C GLU A 157 -26.14 -3.19 -27.05
N LEU A 158 -25.26 -3.69 -26.17
CA LEU A 158 -25.12 -3.21 -24.81
C LEU A 158 -24.59 -1.77 -24.75
N VAL A 159 -23.64 -1.41 -25.61
CA VAL A 159 -23.16 -0.02 -25.76
C VAL A 159 -24.32 0.89 -26.16
N GLU A 160 -25.13 0.49 -27.14
CA GLU A 160 -26.30 1.26 -27.55
C GLU A 160 -27.37 1.36 -26.46
N LEU A 161 -27.60 0.30 -25.68
CA LEU A 161 -28.49 0.32 -24.52
C LEU A 161 -28.00 1.34 -23.48
N ILE A 162 -26.69 1.36 -23.21
CA ILE A 162 -26.09 2.33 -22.29
C ILE A 162 -26.27 3.74 -22.82
N SER A 163 -25.97 4.01 -24.09
CA SER A 163 -26.23 5.34 -24.68
C SER A 163 -27.70 5.75 -24.60
N LEU A 164 -28.63 4.79 -24.71
CA LEU A 164 -30.06 5.07 -24.53
C LEU A 164 -30.38 5.42 -23.07
N LEU A 165 -29.81 4.69 -22.11
CA LEU A 165 -29.92 5.01 -20.69
C LEU A 165 -29.40 6.43 -20.41
N GLU A 166 -28.26 6.83 -20.99
CA GLU A 166 -27.71 8.18 -20.82
C GLU A 166 -28.66 9.27 -21.33
N LEU A 167 -29.20 9.09 -22.54
CA LEU A 167 -30.18 10.01 -23.11
C LEU A 167 -31.43 10.11 -22.21
N TYR A 168 -31.85 8.98 -21.65
CA TYR A 168 -32.96 8.93 -20.71
C TYR A 168 -32.66 9.70 -19.42
N LEU A 169 -31.53 9.44 -18.77
CA LEU A 169 -31.11 10.16 -17.56
C LEU A 169 -31.11 11.67 -17.81
N GLN A 170 -30.55 12.11 -18.95
CA GLN A 170 -30.51 13.52 -19.32
C GLN A 170 -31.91 14.12 -19.54
N ALA A 171 -32.83 13.37 -20.17
CA ALA A 171 -34.21 13.81 -20.36
C ALA A 171 -34.95 13.93 -19.03
N GLN A 172 -34.77 12.96 -18.13
CA GLN A 172 -35.36 12.97 -16.79
C GLN A 172 -34.82 14.10 -15.93
N PHE A 173 -33.51 14.35 -15.99
CA PHE A 173 -32.87 15.47 -15.31
C PHE A 173 -33.50 16.81 -15.69
N LYS A 174 -33.69 17.04 -17.00
CA LYS A 174 -34.33 18.25 -17.52
C LYS A 174 -35.77 18.41 -17.04
N LYS A 175 -36.48 17.30 -16.85
CA LYS A 175 -37.86 17.27 -16.33
C LYS A 175 -37.93 17.39 -14.80
N GLY A 176 -36.78 17.31 -14.10
CA GLY A 176 -36.73 17.32 -12.64
C GLY A 176 -37.34 16.07 -12.02
N ILE A 177 -37.36 14.95 -12.75
CA ILE A 177 -37.91 13.69 -12.27
C ILE A 177 -36.75 12.75 -11.90
N PHE A 178 -36.82 12.25 -10.68
CA PHE A 178 -35.74 11.53 -10.00
C PHE A 178 -36.31 10.24 -9.40
N SER A 179 -36.61 9.27 -10.25
CA SER A 179 -36.96 7.91 -9.84
C SER A 179 -37.10 7.06 -11.08
N SER A 180 -36.47 5.89 -11.05
CA SER A 180 -36.65 4.87 -12.08
C SER A 180 -36.06 3.58 -11.51
N ALA A 181 -36.89 2.82 -10.81
CA ALA A 181 -36.54 1.46 -10.40
C ALA A 181 -36.05 0.64 -11.62
N GLY A 182 -36.55 0.97 -12.82
CA GLY A 182 -36.07 0.42 -14.09
C GLY A 182 -34.59 0.69 -14.38
N ILE A 183 -34.09 1.92 -14.18
CA ILE A 183 -32.66 2.24 -14.34
C ILE A 183 -31.81 1.44 -13.36
N PHE A 184 -32.19 1.39 -12.08
CA PHE A 184 -31.39 0.69 -11.08
C PHE A 184 -31.39 -0.82 -11.28
N SER A 185 -32.54 -1.39 -11.62
CA SER A 185 -32.66 -2.79 -12.03
C SER A 185 -31.75 -3.10 -13.22
N MET A 186 -31.77 -2.24 -14.25
CA MET A 186 -30.93 -2.39 -15.44
C MET A 186 -29.43 -2.31 -15.10
N ILE A 187 -29.01 -1.29 -14.36
CA ILE A 187 -27.62 -1.12 -13.92
C ILE A 187 -27.14 -2.35 -13.13
N ASN A 188 -27.97 -2.83 -12.19
CA ASN A 188 -27.65 -4.00 -11.39
C ASN A 188 -27.48 -5.25 -12.25
N SER A 189 -28.33 -5.45 -13.25
CA SER A 189 -28.23 -6.61 -14.13
C SER A 189 -27.04 -6.51 -15.09
N ILE A 190 -26.74 -5.34 -15.64
CA ILE A 190 -25.51 -5.10 -16.44
C ILE A 190 -24.27 -5.40 -15.57
N TYR A 191 -24.28 -4.98 -14.30
CA TYR A 191 -23.20 -5.24 -13.36
C TYR A 191 -23.05 -6.74 -13.08
N LYS A 192 -24.15 -7.45 -12.82
CA LYS A 192 -24.17 -8.91 -12.57
C LYS A 192 -23.64 -9.72 -13.76
N GLN A 193 -23.78 -9.21 -14.98
CA GLN A 193 -23.22 -9.84 -16.19
C GLN A 193 -21.72 -9.57 -16.38
N GLY A 194 -21.08 -8.72 -15.56
CA GLY A 194 -19.63 -8.48 -15.59
C GLY A 194 -19.18 -7.37 -16.53
N TRP A 195 -20.09 -6.53 -17.03
CA TRP A 195 -19.78 -5.41 -17.94
C TRP A 195 -19.25 -4.17 -17.20
N ILE A 196 -18.23 -4.38 -16.37
CA ILE A 196 -17.70 -3.38 -15.43
C ILE A 196 -17.14 -2.15 -16.16
N ALA A 197 -16.42 -2.33 -17.27
CA ALA A 197 -15.80 -1.22 -18.01
C ALA A 197 -16.86 -0.24 -18.56
N LEU A 198 -17.92 -0.77 -19.16
CA LEU A 198 -19.00 0.02 -19.73
C LEU A 198 -19.78 0.79 -18.65
N LEU A 199 -20.05 0.14 -17.51
CA LEU A 199 -20.66 0.83 -16.38
C LEU A 199 -19.76 1.96 -15.87
N LYS A 200 -18.44 1.74 -15.81
CA LYS A 200 -17.52 2.77 -15.33
C LYS A 200 -17.66 4.07 -16.14
N ASP A 201 -17.63 3.97 -17.46
CA ASP A 201 -17.74 5.12 -18.36
C ASP A 201 -19.11 5.81 -18.21
N PHE A 202 -20.18 5.02 -18.07
CA PHE A 202 -21.53 5.52 -17.80
C PHE A 202 -21.61 6.30 -16.47
N PHE A 203 -21.07 5.75 -15.39
CA PHE A 203 -21.07 6.40 -14.08
C PHE A 203 -20.22 7.66 -14.05
N GLU A 204 -19.08 7.68 -14.76
CA GLU A 204 -18.24 8.88 -14.88
C GLU A 204 -18.96 10.02 -15.63
N THR A 205 -19.71 9.68 -16.68
CA THR A 205 -20.42 10.64 -17.54
C THR A 205 -21.70 11.18 -16.88
N ASN A 206 -22.42 10.34 -16.12
CA ASN A 206 -23.76 10.66 -15.59
C ASN A 206 -23.80 10.83 -14.07
N HIS A 207 -22.63 11.03 -13.44
CA HIS A 207 -22.49 11.05 -11.99
C HIS A 207 -23.46 12.00 -11.27
N SER A 208 -23.55 13.26 -11.72
CA SER A 208 -24.39 14.28 -11.06
C SER A 208 -25.87 13.92 -11.09
N TYR A 209 -26.34 13.28 -12.16
CA TYR A 209 -27.72 12.80 -12.24
C TYR A 209 -27.97 11.65 -11.28
N LEU A 210 -27.07 10.67 -11.26
CA LEU A 210 -27.19 9.50 -10.40
C LEU A 210 -27.11 9.90 -8.93
N GLU A 211 -26.25 10.87 -8.61
CA GLU A 211 -26.15 11.52 -7.30
C GLU A 211 -27.46 12.16 -6.88
N GLU A 212 -27.99 13.09 -7.68
CA GLU A 212 -29.25 13.75 -7.38
C GLU A 212 -30.42 12.77 -7.32
N SER A 213 -30.42 11.76 -8.19
CA SER A 213 -31.42 10.70 -8.17
C SER A 213 -31.38 9.94 -6.86
N ILE A 214 -30.19 9.52 -6.39
CA ILE A 214 -30.04 8.81 -5.12
C ILE A 214 -30.49 9.68 -3.93
N PHE A 215 -30.22 10.99 -3.96
CA PHE A 215 -30.57 11.88 -2.85
C PHE A 215 -32.01 12.38 -2.87
N LYS A 216 -32.66 12.43 -4.03
CA LYS A 216 -34.05 12.87 -4.19
C LYS A 216 -35.05 11.72 -4.16
N ILE A 217 -34.57 10.49 -4.19
CA ILE A 217 -35.36 9.33 -3.81
C ILE A 217 -35.92 9.59 -2.40
N ASP A 218 -37.25 9.61 -2.31
CA ASP A 218 -37.97 9.84 -1.07
C ASP A 218 -37.68 8.71 -0.09
N ALA A 219 -36.86 9.01 0.93
CA ALA A 219 -36.43 8.09 1.97
C ALA A 219 -37.60 7.42 2.70
N SER A 220 -38.78 8.02 2.69
CA SER A 220 -39.98 7.49 3.35
C SER A 220 -40.65 6.32 2.63
N SER A 221 -40.32 6.08 1.35
CA SER A 221 -41.00 5.07 0.50
C SER A 221 -40.14 3.85 0.18
N PHE A 222 -38.98 3.72 0.82
CA PHE A 222 -37.84 3.18 0.13
C PHE A 222 -37.40 1.77 0.58
N ASP A 223 -37.17 0.86 -0.37
CA ASP A 223 -36.49 -0.42 -0.14
C ASP A 223 -34.97 -0.19 -0.20
N PHE A 224 -34.34 -0.19 0.96
CA PHE A 224 -32.93 0.16 1.17
C PHE A 224 -31.91 -0.66 0.35
N GLU A 225 -32.36 -1.73 -0.31
CA GLU A 225 -31.53 -2.59 -1.15
C GLU A 225 -30.96 -1.89 -2.40
N GLU A 226 -31.68 -0.96 -3.03
CA GLU A 226 -31.26 -0.35 -4.31
C GLU A 226 -30.04 0.62 -4.20
N PRO A 227 -29.98 1.60 -3.28
CA PRO A 227 -28.89 2.54 -3.11
C PRO A 227 -27.67 1.85 -2.55
N LEU A 228 -27.86 0.86 -1.67
CA LEU A 228 -26.76 -0.01 -1.24
C LEU A 228 -26.19 -0.79 -2.42
N THR A 229 -27.04 -1.30 -3.32
CA THR A 229 -26.59 -1.97 -4.54
C THR A 229 -25.81 -1.00 -5.44
N LEU A 230 -26.28 0.24 -5.61
CA LEU A 230 -25.55 1.26 -6.39
C LEU A 230 -24.22 1.64 -5.76
N LEU A 231 -24.21 1.91 -4.44
CA LEU A 231 -22.99 2.18 -3.70
C LEU A 231 -22.00 1.03 -3.87
N ARG A 232 -22.48 -0.23 -3.77
CA ARG A 232 -21.68 -1.43 -4.00
C ARG A 232 -21.02 -1.41 -5.37
N ILE A 233 -21.80 -1.12 -6.41
CA ILE A 233 -21.31 -1.01 -7.79
C ILE A 233 -20.26 0.11 -7.89
N TYR A 234 -20.50 1.27 -7.27
CA TYR A 234 -19.55 2.38 -7.24
C TYR A 234 -18.20 2.01 -6.61
N PHE A 235 -18.22 1.30 -5.48
CA PHE A 235 -16.99 0.82 -4.85
C PHE A 235 -16.27 -0.22 -5.71
N ASP A 236 -17.01 -1.15 -6.31
CA ASP A 236 -16.43 -2.18 -7.17
C ASP A 236 -15.84 -1.58 -8.48
N LEU A 237 -16.37 -0.44 -8.93
CA LEU A 237 -15.83 0.38 -10.02
C LEU A 237 -14.64 1.27 -9.62
N LYS A 238 -14.19 1.19 -8.35
CA LYS A 238 -13.09 1.97 -7.77
C LYS A 238 -13.34 3.48 -7.73
N LEU A 239 -14.60 3.90 -7.65
CA LEU A 239 -14.99 5.31 -7.51
C LEU A 239 -15.08 5.73 -6.03
N HIS A 240 -14.06 5.36 -5.23
CA HIS A 240 -14.08 5.41 -3.76
C HIS A 240 -14.45 6.78 -3.18
N THR A 241 -13.82 7.87 -3.63
CA THR A 241 -14.06 9.22 -3.06
C THR A 241 -15.51 9.66 -3.20
N LYS A 242 -16.15 9.33 -4.34
CA LYS A 242 -17.55 9.67 -4.62
C LYS A 242 -18.50 8.80 -3.80
N ALA A 243 -18.23 7.49 -3.78
CA ALA A 243 -19.02 6.53 -3.01
C ALA A 243 -19.00 6.85 -1.51
N GLU A 244 -17.87 7.33 -0.98
CA GLU A 244 -17.75 7.79 0.40
C GLU A 244 -18.58 9.05 0.69
N ALA A 245 -18.57 10.04 -0.21
CA ALA A 245 -19.39 11.24 -0.07
C ALA A 245 -20.87 10.88 -0.04
N TRP A 246 -21.30 9.98 -0.92
CA TRP A 246 -22.68 9.51 -0.97
C TRP A 246 -23.09 8.72 0.25
N LEU A 247 -22.21 7.81 0.72
CA LEU A 247 -22.46 7.06 1.94
C LEU A 247 -22.69 8.00 3.13
N LYS A 248 -21.89 9.08 3.24
CA LYS A 248 -22.05 10.10 4.28
C LYS A 248 -23.39 10.82 4.20
N GLU A 249 -23.80 11.23 3.00
CA GLU A 249 -25.08 11.91 2.79
C GLU A 249 -26.28 10.98 3.04
N ILE A 250 -26.20 9.71 2.60
CA ILE A 250 -27.21 8.67 2.91
C ILE A 250 -27.31 8.46 4.43
N PHE A 251 -26.17 8.38 5.13
CA PHE A 251 -26.18 8.32 6.59
C PHE A 251 -26.83 9.56 7.20
N HIS A 252 -26.54 10.76 6.66
CA HIS A 252 -27.11 12.00 7.18
C HIS A 252 -28.63 12.08 7.01
N SER A 253 -29.14 11.72 5.83
CA SER A 253 -30.59 11.73 5.56
C SER A 253 -31.32 10.72 6.47
N MET A 254 -30.78 9.52 6.63
CA MET A 254 -31.41 8.49 7.46
C MET A 254 -31.46 8.84 8.96
N VAL A 255 -30.44 9.54 9.47
CA VAL A 255 -30.44 9.99 10.88
C VAL A 255 -31.50 11.06 11.12
N LEU A 256 -31.66 11.97 10.15
CA LEU A 256 -32.63 13.07 10.27
C LEU A 256 -34.08 12.57 10.31
N ASP A 257 -34.37 11.47 9.62
CA ASP A 257 -35.73 10.89 9.58
C ASP A 257 -36.10 10.05 10.82
N LYS A 258 -35.19 9.90 11.80
CA LYS A 258 -35.42 9.30 13.13
C LYS A 258 -35.99 7.86 13.19
N GLU A 259 -36.17 7.19 12.07
CA GLU A 259 -36.68 5.82 11.99
C GLU A 259 -35.68 4.89 11.27
N LEU A 260 -34.39 4.97 11.62
CA LEU A 260 -33.44 3.95 11.15
C LEU A 260 -33.83 2.60 11.76
N GLU A 261 -34.48 1.76 10.97
CA GLU A 261 -34.81 0.40 11.37
C GLU A 261 -33.51 -0.37 11.67
N SER A 262 -33.56 -1.28 12.63
CA SER A 262 -32.39 -2.08 13.00
C SER A 262 -31.83 -2.88 11.82
N LYS A 263 -32.67 -3.22 10.83
CA LYS A 263 -32.28 -3.96 9.63
C LYS A 263 -31.36 -3.13 8.72
N ASP A 264 -31.69 -1.87 8.47
CA ASP A 264 -30.92 -1.00 7.58
C ASP A 264 -29.60 -0.57 8.21
N ALA A 265 -29.62 -0.32 9.51
CA ALA A 265 -28.41 -0.10 10.30
C ALA A 265 -27.43 -1.27 10.19
N ILE A 266 -27.94 -2.52 10.22
CA ILE A 266 -27.10 -3.72 10.04
C ILE A 266 -26.51 -3.74 8.64
N GLU A 267 -27.32 -3.56 7.59
CA GLU A 267 -26.81 -3.60 6.21
C GLU A 267 -25.72 -2.53 5.98
N LEU A 268 -25.93 -1.31 6.49
CA LEU A 268 -24.93 -0.23 6.42
C LEU A 268 -23.63 -0.55 7.15
N LEU A 269 -23.70 -1.14 8.35
CA LEU A 269 -22.52 -1.52 9.11
C LEU A 269 -21.70 -2.60 8.38
N TYR A 270 -22.38 -3.62 7.85
CA TYR A 270 -21.70 -4.68 7.09
C TYR A 270 -21.18 -4.16 5.75
N PHE A 271 -21.91 -3.25 5.11
CA PHE A 271 -21.44 -2.55 3.92
C PHE A 271 -20.17 -1.76 4.21
N GLY A 272 -20.19 -0.92 5.25
CA GLY A 272 -19.03 -0.14 5.67
C GLY A 272 -17.83 -1.03 5.97
N LEU A 273 -18.03 -2.15 6.65
CA LEU A 273 -16.95 -3.09 6.94
C LEU A 273 -16.34 -3.71 5.68
N VAL A 274 -17.17 -4.23 4.76
CA VAL A 274 -16.73 -4.88 3.51
C VAL A 274 -15.91 -3.92 2.65
N TYR A 275 -16.19 -2.62 2.73
CA TYR A 275 -15.53 -1.58 1.94
C TYR A 275 -14.51 -0.74 2.73
N GLU A 276 -14.14 -1.16 3.94
CA GLU A 276 -13.14 -0.52 4.81
C GLU A 276 -13.50 0.93 5.23
N LEU A 277 -14.79 1.16 5.48
CA LEU A 277 -15.38 2.44 5.88
C LEU A 277 -15.96 2.37 7.29
N GLU A 278 -15.65 1.35 8.09
CA GLU A 278 -16.26 1.18 9.40
C GLU A 278 -15.99 2.37 10.33
N ASP A 279 -14.80 2.95 10.29
CA ASP A 279 -14.45 4.13 11.10
C ASP A 279 -15.33 5.32 10.71
N LYS A 280 -15.57 5.49 9.41
CA LYS A 280 -16.44 6.53 8.87
C LYS A 280 -17.89 6.25 9.28
N ALA A 281 -18.40 5.05 9.06
CA ALA A 281 -19.75 4.64 9.44
C ALA A 281 -20.03 4.86 10.94
N LEU A 282 -19.04 4.60 11.80
CA LEU A 282 -19.16 4.77 13.25
C LEU A 282 -18.98 6.21 13.73
N ILE A 283 -18.24 7.04 12.99
CA ILE A 283 -18.17 8.49 13.22
C ILE A 283 -19.54 9.13 12.97
N PHE A 284 -20.31 8.61 12.01
CA PHE A 284 -21.50 9.31 11.55
C PHE A 284 -22.74 9.14 12.42
N ILE A 285 -22.84 8.14 13.33
CA ILE A 285 -24.10 7.92 14.05
C ILE A 285 -23.92 7.43 15.51
N PRO A 286 -23.99 8.34 16.52
CA PRO A 286 -24.18 8.00 17.93
C PRO A 286 -25.37 7.05 18.20
N GLU A 287 -26.40 7.12 17.38
CA GLU A 287 -27.59 6.28 17.38
C GLU A 287 -27.27 4.83 16.99
N ILE A 288 -26.36 4.56 16.04
CA ILE A 288 -25.90 3.21 15.73
C ILE A 288 -25.18 2.61 16.94
N ARG A 289 -24.34 3.39 17.62
CA ARG A 289 -23.69 2.93 18.87
C ARG A 289 -24.72 2.61 19.94
N THR A 290 -25.78 3.42 20.04
CA THR A 290 -26.90 3.20 20.96
C THR A 290 -27.67 1.92 20.58
N LEU A 291 -27.96 1.71 19.30
CA LEU A 291 -28.56 0.50 18.74
C LEU A 291 -27.68 -0.74 19.02
N MET A 292 -26.39 -0.68 18.75
CA MET A 292 -25.44 -1.77 19.03
C MET A 292 -25.39 -2.12 20.53
N ASN A 293 -25.51 -1.13 21.40
CA ASN A 293 -25.50 -1.33 22.84
C ASN A 293 -26.80 -1.93 23.37
N ASN A 294 -27.93 -1.61 22.75
CA ASN A 294 -29.26 -2.01 23.22
C ASN A 294 -29.85 -3.20 22.45
N SER A 295 -29.31 -3.55 21.28
CA SER A 295 -29.88 -4.57 20.41
C SER A 295 -29.55 -5.99 20.87
N MET A 296 -30.54 -6.86 20.75
CA MET A 296 -30.40 -8.29 20.97
C MET A 296 -30.06 -9.06 19.69
N LEU A 297 -30.05 -8.41 18.53
CA LEU A 297 -29.83 -9.03 17.23
C LEU A 297 -28.39 -9.58 17.13
N PRO A 298 -28.21 -10.85 16.73
CA PRO A 298 -26.89 -11.48 16.61
C PRO A 298 -25.92 -10.70 15.72
N GLU A 299 -26.41 -10.05 14.65
CA GLU A 299 -25.59 -9.30 13.70
C GLU A 299 -24.98 -8.04 14.32
N LEU A 300 -25.77 -7.29 15.10
CA LEU A 300 -25.30 -6.10 15.83
C LEU A 300 -24.39 -6.48 17.00
N LYS A 301 -24.70 -7.59 17.69
CA LYS A 301 -23.81 -8.16 18.71
C LYS A 301 -22.47 -8.57 18.11
N ALA A 302 -22.46 -9.22 16.96
CA ALA A 302 -21.23 -9.61 16.26
C ALA A 302 -20.40 -8.39 15.90
N PHE A 303 -21.03 -7.36 15.31
CA PHE A 303 -20.34 -6.13 14.95
C PHE A 303 -19.76 -5.43 16.19
N LYS A 304 -20.51 -5.38 17.30
CA LYS A 304 -20.03 -4.82 18.57
C LYS A 304 -18.83 -5.58 19.13
N VAL A 305 -18.93 -6.90 19.23
CA VAL A 305 -17.85 -7.77 19.72
C VAL A 305 -16.59 -7.61 18.87
N TYR A 306 -16.75 -7.57 17.54
CA TYR A 306 -15.68 -7.26 16.61
C TYR A 306 -15.06 -5.88 16.90
N TYR A 307 -15.87 -4.83 16.93
CA TYR A 307 -15.39 -3.46 17.04
C TYR A 307 -14.70 -3.17 18.38
N ASP A 308 -15.26 -3.67 19.49
CA ASP A 308 -14.67 -3.53 20.82
C ASP A 308 -13.30 -4.21 20.89
N SER A 309 -13.16 -5.40 20.29
CA SER A 309 -11.89 -6.14 20.25
C SER A 309 -10.88 -5.51 19.28
N PHE A 310 -11.34 -5.05 18.11
CA PHE A 310 -10.51 -4.39 17.10
C PHE A 310 -9.95 -3.07 17.64
N SER A 311 -10.78 -2.25 18.29
CA SER A 311 -10.38 -0.95 18.84
C SER A 311 -9.47 -1.09 20.06
N SER A 312 -9.69 -2.10 20.90
CA SER A 312 -8.86 -2.32 22.10
C SER A 312 -7.57 -3.11 21.84
N GLY A 313 -7.48 -3.83 20.72
CA GLY A 313 -6.39 -4.76 20.45
C GLY A 313 -6.26 -5.83 21.54
N CYS A 314 -7.38 -6.25 22.15
CA CYS A 314 -7.40 -7.18 23.27
C CYS A 314 -8.40 -8.31 23.03
N GLY A 315 -8.05 -9.51 23.54
CA GLY A 315 -8.97 -10.64 23.59
C GLY A 315 -9.29 -11.30 22.24
N VAL A 316 -8.48 -11.05 21.21
CA VAL A 316 -8.78 -11.40 19.81
C VAL A 316 -9.18 -12.87 19.62
N GLU A 317 -8.52 -13.81 20.28
CA GLU A 317 -8.85 -15.25 20.16
C GLU A 317 -10.25 -15.57 20.69
N LYS A 318 -10.61 -15.01 21.85
CA LYS A 318 -11.94 -15.16 22.45
C LYS A 318 -13.00 -14.52 21.55
N THR A 319 -12.71 -13.34 21.00
CA THR A 319 -13.57 -12.63 20.05
C THR A 319 -13.84 -13.45 18.80
N VAL A 320 -12.83 -14.10 18.21
CA VAL A 320 -13.01 -14.95 17.02
C VAL A 320 -13.91 -16.16 17.32
N GLN A 321 -13.79 -16.75 18.51
CA GLN A 321 -14.66 -17.85 18.95
C GLN A 321 -16.10 -17.38 19.17
N GLU A 322 -16.28 -16.22 19.82
CA GLU A 322 -17.59 -15.61 20.07
C GLU A 322 -18.28 -15.22 18.76
N LEU A 323 -17.54 -14.65 17.82
CA LEU A 323 -18.00 -14.41 16.45
C LEU A 323 -18.46 -15.73 15.81
N SER A 324 -17.69 -16.80 15.87
CA SER A 324 -18.09 -18.09 15.29
C SER A 324 -19.38 -18.68 15.90
N ILE A 325 -19.73 -18.30 17.14
CA ILE A 325 -21.02 -18.64 17.77
C ILE A 325 -22.12 -17.73 17.23
N LEU A 326 -21.90 -16.41 17.25
CA LEU A 326 -22.85 -15.41 16.76
C LEU A 326 -23.19 -15.59 15.27
N GLN A 327 -22.23 -16.03 14.45
CA GLN A 327 -22.45 -16.38 13.05
C GLN A 327 -23.47 -17.52 12.90
N ARG A 328 -23.42 -18.53 13.78
CA ARG A 328 -24.34 -19.68 13.77
C ARG A 328 -25.70 -19.32 14.35
N GLU A 329 -25.73 -18.41 15.34
CA GLU A 329 -26.96 -17.90 15.94
C GLU A 329 -27.71 -16.95 15.00
N ALA A 330 -26.99 -16.22 14.15
CA ALA A 330 -27.51 -15.51 12.99
C ALA A 330 -27.95 -16.51 11.92
N ARG A 331 -28.89 -17.40 12.25
CA ARG A 331 -29.49 -18.45 11.41
C ARG A 331 -30.03 -17.94 10.06
N SER A 332 -30.11 -16.61 9.91
CA SER A 332 -30.66 -15.83 8.82
C SER A 332 -29.64 -14.85 8.19
N LEU A 333 -28.34 -15.16 8.18
CA LEU A 333 -27.38 -14.47 7.28
C LEU A 333 -27.76 -14.78 5.81
N SER A 334 -28.87 -14.21 5.36
CA SER A 334 -29.53 -14.51 4.09
C SER A 334 -28.89 -13.75 2.93
N THR A 335 -28.26 -12.61 3.22
CA THR A 335 -27.64 -11.77 2.20
C THR A 335 -26.16 -12.11 2.06
N PRO A 336 -25.63 -12.24 0.83
CA PRO A 336 -24.20 -12.41 0.57
C PRO A 336 -23.33 -11.31 1.21
N LEU A 337 -23.87 -10.10 1.36
CA LEU A 337 -23.17 -8.97 1.98
C LEU A 337 -22.86 -9.24 3.46
N LYS A 338 -23.85 -9.73 4.23
CA LYS A 338 -23.67 -10.03 5.65
C LYS A 338 -22.67 -11.15 5.87
N LEU A 339 -22.73 -12.21 5.06
CA LEU A 339 -21.75 -13.30 5.13
C LEU A 339 -20.33 -12.80 4.85
N ARG A 340 -20.16 -11.99 3.81
CA ARG A 340 -18.86 -11.39 3.45
C ARG A 340 -18.34 -10.47 4.54
N GLY A 341 -19.19 -9.63 5.13
CA GLY A 341 -18.76 -8.79 6.25
C GLY A 341 -18.35 -9.63 7.46
N PHE A 342 -19.00 -10.76 7.72
CA PHE A 342 -18.58 -11.67 8.78
C PHE A 342 -17.17 -12.26 8.54
N GLU A 343 -16.93 -12.73 7.32
CA GLU A 343 -15.63 -13.23 6.90
C GLU A 343 -14.55 -12.15 7.04
N GLU A 344 -14.88 -10.90 6.71
CA GLU A 344 -13.99 -9.75 6.84
C GLU A 344 -13.66 -9.45 8.32
N MET A 345 -14.65 -9.45 9.23
CA MET A 345 -14.41 -9.31 10.68
C MET A 345 -13.40 -10.34 11.18
N VAL A 346 -13.61 -11.62 10.82
CA VAL A 346 -12.74 -12.71 11.24
C VAL A 346 -11.34 -12.60 10.61
N SER A 347 -11.26 -12.21 9.34
CA SER A 347 -10.00 -12.00 8.62
C SER A 347 -9.14 -10.92 9.29
N ARG A 348 -9.75 -9.76 9.60
CA ARG A 348 -9.07 -8.64 10.25
C ARG A 348 -8.60 -8.97 11.66
N LEU A 349 -9.44 -9.62 12.46
CA LEU A 349 -9.05 -10.08 13.80
C LEU A 349 -7.89 -11.07 13.75
N LYS A 350 -7.89 -12.04 12.82
CA LYS A 350 -6.74 -12.95 12.63
C LYS A 350 -5.46 -12.21 12.24
N SER A 351 -5.56 -11.16 11.44
CA SER A 351 -4.42 -10.29 11.10
C SER A 351 -3.86 -9.57 12.33
N LEU A 352 -4.73 -9.04 13.21
CA LEU A 352 -4.33 -8.45 14.48
C LEU A 352 -3.67 -9.48 15.42
N GLN A 353 -4.27 -10.66 15.58
CA GLN A 353 -3.71 -11.75 16.38
C GLN A 353 -2.29 -12.12 15.92
N LYS A 354 -2.07 -12.16 14.60
CA LYS A 354 -0.75 -12.43 14.03
C LYS A 354 0.25 -11.33 14.37
N LYS A 355 -0.16 -10.05 14.34
CA LYS A 355 0.70 -8.91 14.71
C LYS A 355 1.05 -8.95 16.21
N GLU A 356 0.09 -9.24 17.08
CA GLU A 356 0.30 -9.40 18.52
C GLU A 356 1.30 -10.52 18.81
N LEU A 357 1.12 -11.70 18.20
CA LEU A 357 2.03 -12.84 18.37
C LEU A 357 3.44 -12.50 17.88
N GLN A 358 3.57 -11.79 16.76
CA GLN A 358 4.88 -11.34 16.26
C GLN A 358 5.56 -10.37 17.23
N GLN A 359 4.81 -9.45 17.83
CA GLN A 359 5.32 -8.49 18.80
C GLN A 359 5.71 -9.17 20.13
N GLU A 360 4.94 -10.16 20.57
CA GLU A 360 5.27 -10.97 21.75
C GLU A 360 6.57 -11.74 21.53
N ILE A 361 6.71 -12.44 20.40
CA ILE A 361 7.93 -13.16 20.03
C ILE A 361 9.14 -12.21 20.03
N LYS A 362 8.99 -11.01 19.45
CA LYS A 362 10.05 -9.99 19.42
C LYS A 362 10.44 -9.55 20.83
N THR A 363 9.46 -9.36 21.72
CA THR A 363 9.68 -8.95 23.11
C THR A 363 10.33 -10.05 23.94
N GLN A 364 9.91 -11.30 23.77
CA GLN A 364 10.51 -12.47 24.41
C GLN A 364 11.97 -12.66 23.96
N LEU A 365 12.25 -12.50 22.66
CA LEU A 365 13.61 -12.55 22.11
C LEU A 365 14.48 -11.42 22.67
N ALA A 366 13.98 -10.19 22.72
CA ALA A 366 14.70 -9.06 23.30
C ALA A 366 15.02 -9.30 24.79
N THR A 367 14.06 -9.83 25.55
CA THR A 367 14.23 -10.15 26.98
C THR A 367 15.27 -11.25 27.19
N LYS A 368 15.21 -12.33 26.39
CA LYS A 368 16.21 -13.41 26.43
C LYS A 368 17.62 -12.93 26.06
N LEU A 369 17.73 -12.01 25.10
CA LEU A 369 19.02 -11.43 24.72
C LEU A 369 19.59 -10.58 25.86
N GLN A 370 18.77 -9.76 26.50
CA GLN A 370 19.18 -8.94 27.65
C GLN A 370 19.57 -9.77 28.87
N SER A 371 18.84 -10.85 29.19
CA SER A 371 19.22 -11.74 30.30
C SER A 371 20.54 -12.45 30.03
N SER A 372 20.74 -12.94 28.80
CA SER A 372 21.99 -13.59 28.38
C SER A 372 23.19 -12.64 28.48
N LEU A 373 23.04 -11.38 28.06
CA LEU A 373 24.08 -10.35 28.18
C LEU A 373 24.40 -10.01 29.64
N LYS A 374 23.40 -9.99 30.53
CA LYS A 374 23.60 -9.74 31.97
C LYS A 374 24.33 -10.90 32.66
N GLU A 375 23.99 -12.14 32.35
CA GLU A 375 24.66 -13.34 32.87
C GLU A 375 26.10 -13.44 32.38
N GLU A 376 26.36 -13.13 31.10
CA GLU A 376 27.73 -13.11 30.57
C GLU A 376 28.57 -11.99 31.23
N SER A 377 27.96 -10.84 31.52
CA SER A 377 28.63 -9.73 32.21
C SER A 377 28.90 -10.03 33.69
N GLN A 378 27.98 -10.70 34.38
CA GLN A 378 28.13 -11.07 35.80
C GLN A 378 29.11 -12.23 36.02
N SER A 379 29.13 -13.24 35.13
CA SER A 379 30.11 -14.34 35.23
C SER A 379 31.55 -13.88 34.94
N LYS A 380 31.73 -12.87 34.07
CA LYS A 380 33.04 -12.22 33.88
C LYS A 380 33.45 -11.35 35.08
N LEU A 381 32.50 -10.83 35.85
CA LEU A 381 32.77 -10.01 37.04
C LEU A 381 33.14 -10.84 38.28
N SER A 382 32.62 -12.06 38.43
CA SER A 382 32.90 -12.94 39.59
C SER A 382 34.29 -13.62 39.54
N LEU A 383 34.96 -13.59 38.38
CA LEU A 383 36.35 -14.05 38.22
C LEU A 383 37.39 -13.01 38.67
N LEU A 384 36.98 -11.83 39.14
CA LEU A 384 37.89 -10.77 39.59
C LEU A 384 38.45 -11.09 40.99
N LYS A 385 39.59 -11.77 41.04
CA LYS A 385 40.36 -11.96 42.28
C LYS A 385 40.85 -10.62 42.82
N LYS A 386 40.21 -10.13 43.88
CA LYS A 386 40.69 -8.98 44.66
C LYS A 386 41.88 -9.39 45.52
N PHE A 387 43.02 -8.71 45.38
CA PHE A 387 44.16 -8.90 46.27
C PHE A 387 44.16 -7.81 47.33
N GLN A 388 44.44 -8.18 48.59
CA GLN A 388 44.42 -7.24 49.70
C GLN A 388 45.59 -6.25 49.69
N SER A 389 46.74 -6.62 49.09
CA SER A 389 47.90 -5.75 48.93
C SER A 389 48.82 -6.23 47.79
N VAL A 390 49.54 -5.29 47.19
CA VAL A 390 50.60 -5.56 46.20
C VAL A 390 51.94 -5.19 46.82
N VAL A 391 52.90 -6.13 46.81
CA VAL A 391 54.21 -5.97 47.46
C VAL A 391 55.30 -5.73 46.41
N GLU A 392 56.24 -4.83 46.69
CA GLU A 392 57.34 -4.53 45.77
C GLU A 392 58.43 -5.63 45.80
N ILE A 393 58.95 -6.01 44.63
CA ILE A 393 60.08 -6.95 44.51
C ILE A 393 61.22 -6.38 43.64
N LYS A 394 62.45 -6.79 43.94
CA LYS A 394 63.63 -6.42 43.14
C LYS A 394 63.55 -6.99 41.73
N ASN A 395 64.09 -6.24 40.76
CA ASN A 395 64.20 -6.67 39.36
C ASN A 395 64.85 -8.05 39.24
N GLY A 396 64.22 -8.93 38.45
CA GLY A 396 64.77 -10.24 38.10
C GLY A 396 64.42 -11.38 39.05
N LEU A 397 63.66 -11.13 40.12
CA LEU A 397 63.15 -12.19 40.99
C LEU A 397 61.95 -12.89 40.34
N ASN A 398 62.11 -14.15 39.97
CA ASN A 398 61.04 -15.04 39.50
C ASN A 398 60.48 -15.94 40.61
N TYR A 399 60.90 -15.74 41.87
CA TYR A 399 60.44 -16.49 43.03
C TYR A 399 59.87 -15.56 44.12
N CYS A 400 58.89 -16.06 44.86
CA CYS A 400 58.25 -15.35 45.95
C CYS A 400 59.23 -15.15 47.12
N PRO A 401 59.39 -13.91 47.63
CA PRO A 401 60.32 -13.64 48.72
C PRO A 401 59.89 -14.25 50.07
N TYR A 402 58.65 -14.73 50.20
CA TYR A 402 58.13 -15.30 51.44
C TYR A 402 58.17 -16.82 51.49
N ASP A 403 58.00 -17.51 50.35
CA ASP A 403 57.83 -18.96 50.29
C ASP A 403 58.66 -19.64 49.18
N ASN A 404 59.48 -18.88 48.45
CA ASN A 404 60.31 -19.36 47.32
C ASN A 404 59.54 -20.04 46.17
N THR A 405 58.22 -19.93 46.11
CA THR A 405 57.42 -20.46 44.98
C THR A 405 57.65 -19.60 43.74
N HIS A 406 57.72 -20.25 42.57
CA HIS A 406 57.85 -19.52 41.31
C HIS A 406 56.63 -18.62 41.07
N LEU A 407 56.88 -17.34 40.80
CA LEU A 407 55.84 -16.36 40.56
C LEU A 407 55.27 -16.54 39.15
N LYS A 408 53.94 -16.38 39.02
CA LYS A 408 53.25 -16.37 37.73
C LYS A 408 52.97 -14.93 37.33
N ALA A 409 53.40 -14.53 36.14
CA ALA A 409 53.00 -13.24 35.60
C ALA A 409 51.49 -13.25 35.29
N ILE A 410 50.78 -12.24 35.76
CA ILE A 410 49.36 -12.01 35.49
C ILE A 410 49.18 -10.57 35.00
N GLU A 411 48.32 -10.39 34.02
CA GLU A 411 47.89 -9.06 33.60
C GLU A 411 46.75 -8.58 34.52
N ALA A 412 46.89 -7.37 35.02
CA ALA A 412 46.01 -6.77 36.01
C ALA A 412 45.73 -5.30 35.66
N LEU A 413 44.67 -4.73 36.23
CA LEU A 413 44.39 -3.30 36.21
C LEU A 413 44.54 -2.73 37.63
N LEU A 414 45.29 -1.64 37.82
CA LEU A 414 45.40 -0.89 39.08
C LEU A 414 44.42 0.28 39.09
N ALA A 415 43.53 0.36 40.07
CA ALA A 415 42.68 1.53 40.26
C ALA A 415 43.47 2.70 40.90
N LYS A 416 43.43 3.86 40.27
CA LYS A 416 43.86 5.16 40.80
C LYS A 416 42.60 5.94 41.19
N TYR A 417 42.56 6.46 42.41
CA TYR A 417 41.44 7.22 42.95
C TYR A 417 41.63 8.72 42.71
N ALA A 418 40.54 9.48 42.58
CA ALA A 418 40.56 10.91 42.26
C ALA A 418 41.12 11.76 43.43
N ASP A 419 40.77 11.40 44.66
CA ASP A 419 41.18 12.09 45.88
C ASP A 419 41.71 11.09 46.91
N SER A 420 42.54 11.57 47.84
CA SER A 420 43.08 10.80 48.97
C SER A 420 42.01 10.27 49.94
N GLY A 421 40.74 10.67 49.74
CA GLY A 421 39.66 10.50 50.70
C GLY A 421 38.63 9.40 50.44
N LYS A 422 38.42 8.86 49.21
CA LYS A 422 37.62 7.62 48.90
C LYS A 422 37.13 7.43 47.45
N ASN A 423 36.86 6.15 47.14
CA ASN A 423 35.87 5.47 46.27
C ASN A 423 35.67 5.82 44.80
N VAL A 424 36.02 7.01 44.32
CA VAL A 424 35.82 7.32 42.89
C VAL A 424 37.11 7.00 42.12
N VAL A 425 37.06 5.94 41.31
CA VAL A 425 38.18 5.54 40.47
C VAL A 425 38.34 6.55 39.34
N SER A 426 39.34 7.42 39.46
CA SER A 426 39.73 8.34 38.38
C SER A 426 40.40 7.60 37.25
N GLN A 427 41.03 6.46 37.51
CA GLN A 427 41.70 5.69 36.49
C GLN A 427 41.87 4.18 36.76
N TYR A 428 41.86 3.29 35.74
CA TYR A 428 42.46 1.95 35.77
C TYR A 428 43.75 1.86 34.94
N ILE A 429 44.87 1.49 35.51
CA ILE A 429 46.17 1.40 34.82
C ILE A 429 46.50 -0.07 34.59
N PRO A 430 46.60 -0.57 33.35
CA PRO A 430 47.01 -1.94 33.14
C PRO A 430 48.45 -2.10 33.63
N VAL A 431 48.75 -3.22 34.26
CA VAL A 431 50.08 -3.59 34.78
C VAL A 431 50.26 -5.10 34.67
N GLN A 432 51.50 -5.53 34.57
CA GLN A 432 51.85 -6.92 34.81
C GLN A 432 52.24 -7.08 36.27
N LEU A 433 51.54 -7.93 36.99
CA LEU A 433 51.87 -8.33 38.36
C LEU A 433 52.45 -9.73 38.35
N PHE A 434 53.23 -10.02 39.38
CA PHE A 434 53.73 -11.36 39.64
C PHE A 434 52.93 -11.92 40.81
N TYR A 435 52.26 -13.05 40.61
CA TYR A 435 51.39 -13.66 41.60
C TYR A 435 52.02 -14.92 42.17
N CYS A 436 52.08 -15.02 43.50
CA CYS A 436 52.40 -16.28 44.18
C CYS A 436 51.10 -17.02 44.51
N ALA A 437 50.93 -18.21 43.93
CA ALA A 437 49.79 -19.06 44.22
C ALA A 437 49.80 -19.65 45.64
N ALA A 438 50.98 -19.80 46.25
CA ALA A 438 51.13 -20.43 47.58
C ALA A 438 50.68 -19.47 48.70
N CYS A 439 51.20 -18.24 48.74
CA CYS A 439 50.81 -17.25 49.75
C CYS A 439 49.69 -16.27 49.31
N ASN A 440 49.17 -16.44 48.10
CA ASN A 440 48.12 -15.61 47.50
C ASN A 440 48.44 -14.10 47.45
N LYS A 441 49.73 -13.74 47.36
CA LYS A 441 50.18 -12.33 47.27
C LYS A 441 50.52 -11.95 45.84
N ALA A 442 50.20 -10.72 45.49
CA ALA A 442 50.62 -10.10 44.24
C ALA A 442 51.85 -9.21 44.49
N PHE A 443 52.74 -9.19 43.51
CA PHE A 443 54.00 -8.46 43.55
C PHE A 443 54.14 -7.57 42.32
N ILE A 444 54.76 -6.41 42.51
CA ILE A 444 55.11 -5.50 41.42
C ILE A 444 56.62 -5.29 41.40
N ASN A 445 57.20 -5.29 40.20
CA ASN A 445 58.63 -5.14 40.04
C ASN A 445 59.06 -3.67 40.20
N ARG A 446 60.11 -3.41 40.99
CA ARG A 446 60.67 -2.08 41.30
C ARG A 446 60.96 -1.21 40.08
N SER A 447 61.32 -1.78 38.93
CA SER A 447 61.52 -0.99 37.69
C SER A 447 60.25 -0.26 37.22
N LEU A 448 59.06 -0.74 37.60
CA LEU A 448 57.78 -0.09 37.32
C LEU A 448 57.44 1.00 38.33
N GLU A 449 58.04 0.96 39.53
CA GLU A 449 57.80 1.89 40.64
C GLU A 449 58.15 3.33 40.25
N ASN A 450 59.31 3.54 39.62
CA ASN A 450 59.77 4.87 39.18
C ASN A 450 58.86 5.56 38.14
N LYS A 451 57.91 4.83 37.53
CA LYS A 451 56.90 5.38 36.62
C LYS A 451 55.51 5.51 37.25
N LEU A 452 55.28 4.91 38.42
CA LEU A 452 53.96 4.81 39.07
C LEU A 452 53.86 5.60 40.39
N ILE A 453 55.00 5.92 41.03
CA ILE A 453 55.11 6.64 42.32
C ILE A 453 54.35 7.99 42.38
N PRO A 454 54.18 8.80 41.31
CA PRO A 454 53.47 10.07 41.47
C PRO A 454 51.94 9.91 41.65
N LEU A 455 51.38 8.69 41.56
CA LEU A 455 49.97 8.52 41.22
C LEU A 455 49.10 7.76 42.23
N VAL A 456 49.62 6.99 43.19
CA VAL A 456 48.78 6.17 44.10
C VAL A 456 49.45 5.88 45.45
N SER A 457 48.71 5.99 46.56
CA SER A 457 49.04 5.34 47.84
C SER A 457 48.84 3.83 47.71
N LEU A 458 49.90 3.02 47.79
CA LEU A 458 49.94 1.57 47.51
C LEU A 458 49.08 0.67 48.42
N THR A 459 48.25 1.23 49.29
CA THR A 459 47.51 0.49 50.33
C THR A 459 46.16 -0.07 49.90
N GLN A 460 45.61 0.29 48.72
CA GLN A 460 44.34 -0.26 48.22
C GLN A 460 44.35 -0.43 46.70
N LEU A 461 44.39 -1.68 46.22
CA LEU A 461 44.39 -2.03 44.79
C LEU A 461 43.38 -3.14 44.51
N ASP A 462 42.30 -2.80 43.79
CA ASP A 462 41.40 -3.78 43.17
C ASP A 462 42.03 -4.25 41.84
N ILE A 463 42.23 -5.56 41.66
CA ILE A 463 42.84 -6.15 40.45
C ILE A 463 41.78 -6.88 39.64
N ILE A 464 41.76 -6.57 38.33
CA ILE A 464 40.84 -7.16 37.36
C ILE A 464 41.62 -8.05 36.40
N GLN A 465 41.24 -9.33 36.29
CA GLN A 465 41.87 -10.28 35.38
C GLN A 465 41.37 -10.05 33.94
N TYR A 466 42.31 -9.86 33.00
CA TYR A 466 42.01 -9.64 31.58
C TYR A 466 42.36 -10.89 30.75
N SER A 467 41.45 -11.30 29.86
CA SER A 467 41.72 -12.32 28.85
C SER A 467 41.50 -11.71 27.45
N PRO A 468 42.53 -11.66 26.59
CA PRO A 468 42.38 -11.12 25.24
C PRO A 468 41.49 -12.04 24.38
N VAL A 469 40.54 -11.44 23.65
CA VAL A 469 39.70 -12.16 22.67
C VAL A 469 40.54 -12.47 21.44
N THR A 470 40.93 -13.73 21.26
CA THR A 470 41.60 -14.21 20.04
C THR A 470 40.61 -14.25 18.88
N LYS A 471 40.81 -13.38 17.89
CA LYS A 471 40.11 -13.47 16.59
C LYS A 471 40.62 -14.70 15.84
N THR A 472 39.77 -15.71 15.69
CA THR A 472 40.01 -16.86 14.81
C THR A 472 39.95 -16.41 13.36
N THR A 473 41.11 -16.41 12.69
CA THR A 473 41.21 -16.23 11.24
C THR A 473 40.98 -17.58 10.57
N THR A 474 39.83 -17.74 9.91
CA THR A 474 39.55 -18.87 9.04
C THR A 474 40.42 -18.78 7.78
N SER A 475 41.33 -19.73 7.64
CA SER A 475 42.20 -19.89 6.47
C SER A 475 41.37 -20.32 5.25
N HIS A 476 41.27 -19.46 4.23
CA HIS A 476 40.81 -19.86 2.91
C HIS A 476 41.97 -20.46 2.09
N LYS A 477 41.68 -21.63 1.54
CA LYS A 477 42.53 -22.51 0.75
C LYS A 477 42.98 -21.83 -0.55
N LYS A 478 44.29 -21.88 -0.84
CA LYS A 478 44.93 -21.44 -2.08
C LYS A 478 44.35 -22.14 -3.32
N VAL A 479 44.04 -21.37 -4.36
CA VAL A 479 44.03 -21.82 -5.76
C VAL A 479 44.98 -20.92 -6.54
N ASN A 480 45.93 -21.54 -7.23
CA ASN A 480 46.95 -20.89 -8.05
C ASN A 480 46.32 -20.27 -9.32
N GLN A 481 46.77 -19.08 -9.70
CA GLN A 481 47.01 -18.75 -11.11
C GLN A 481 48.01 -17.60 -11.26
N SER A 482 48.77 -17.70 -12.35
CA SER A 482 50.11 -17.19 -12.60
C SER A 482 50.20 -15.74 -13.04
N LEU A 483 51.38 -15.17 -12.81
CA LEU A 483 51.88 -13.90 -13.34
C LEU A 483 51.85 -13.81 -14.87
N GLY A 484 51.48 -12.63 -15.37
CA GLY A 484 51.86 -12.06 -16.65
C GLY A 484 51.97 -10.53 -16.48
N ALA A 485 53.13 -9.97 -16.81
CA ALA A 485 53.61 -8.63 -16.39
C ALA A 485 53.23 -7.51 -17.41
N PRO A 486 53.80 -6.27 -17.37
CA PRO A 486 53.04 -5.04 -17.12
C PRO A 486 53.10 -4.01 -18.26
N ILE A 487 52.07 -3.17 -18.42
CA ILE A 487 52.07 -1.97 -19.30
C ILE A 487 51.26 -0.85 -18.61
N VAL A 488 51.92 0.12 -17.97
CA VAL A 488 52.15 1.53 -18.38
C VAL A 488 50.99 2.51 -18.14
N ASN A 489 51.34 3.53 -17.34
CA ASN A 489 50.88 4.92 -17.23
C ASN A 489 49.55 5.33 -16.58
N SER A 490 49.79 6.13 -15.54
CA SER A 490 49.03 7.21 -14.94
C SER A 490 48.45 8.23 -15.92
N ASN A 491 47.16 8.53 -15.74
CA ASN A 491 46.56 9.86 -15.57
C ASN A 491 45.11 9.82 -16.08
N PHE A 492 44.14 9.81 -15.16
CA PHE A 492 42.77 10.18 -15.48
C PHE A 492 42.22 11.07 -14.37
N GLN A 493 42.21 12.37 -14.64
CA GLN A 493 41.41 13.35 -13.91
C GLN A 493 39.93 13.04 -14.18
N VAL A 494 39.14 12.89 -13.12
CA VAL A 494 37.69 12.83 -13.21
C VAL A 494 37.19 14.27 -13.36
N SER A 495 36.96 14.69 -14.60
CA SER A 495 36.16 15.86 -14.95
C SER A 495 34.68 15.50 -14.72
N VAL A 496 34.05 16.14 -13.74
CA VAL A 496 32.60 16.06 -13.54
C VAL A 496 31.94 16.94 -14.60
N SER A 497 31.41 16.32 -15.66
CA SER A 497 30.49 17.00 -16.58
C SER A 497 29.06 16.88 -16.06
N PRO A 498 28.20 17.90 -16.23
CA PRO A 498 26.80 17.87 -15.82
C PRO A 498 26.02 16.80 -16.58
N PRO A 499 24.91 16.28 -16.03
CA PRO A 499 24.07 15.32 -16.75
C PRO A 499 23.52 15.96 -18.02
N ALA A 500 23.70 15.27 -19.14
CA ALA A 500 23.24 15.71 -20.45
C ALA A 500 21.69 15.82 -20.47
N PRO A 501 21.12 16.80 -21.19
CA PRO A 501 19.68 16.89 -21.39
C PRO A 501 19.14 15.69 -22.18
N LEU A 502 17.89 15.35 -21.90
CA LEU A 502 17.08 14.28 -22.50
C LEU A 502 17.16 14.27 -24.04
N PRO A 503 17.34 13.10 -24.70
CA PRO A 503 17.00 12.93 -26.09
C PRO A 503 15.48 12.68 -26.21
N ASN A 504 14.83 13.54 -26.99
CA ASN A 504 13.45 13.39 -27.44
C ASN A 504 13.21 12.06 -28.15
N SER A 505 11.98 11.57 -27.99
CA SER A 505 11.27 10.56 -28.77
C SER A 505 11.90 10.17 -30.12
N HIS A 506 12.52 8.99 -30.19
CA HIS A 506 12.48 8.05 -31.32
C HIS A 506 13.31 6.80 -30.99
N TYR A 507 12.70 5.78 -30.36
CA TYR A 507 13.23 4.41 -30.41
C TYR A 507 12.64 3.69 -31.63
N GLY A 508 12.99 4.20 -32.81
CA GLY A 508 12.93 3.43 -34.03
C GLY A 508 14.32 3.47 -34.63
N GLU A 509 15.06 2.34 -34.58
CA GLU A 509 16.01 1.97 -35.66
C GLU A 509 16.85 0.71 -35.42
N LYS A 510 16.82 0.03 -34.26
CA LYS A 510 17.48 -1.29 -34.14
C LYS A 510 16.65 -2.33 -33.40
N TRP A 511 15.76 -3.00 -34.14
CA TRP A 511 14.94 -4.13 -33.68
C TRP A 511 15.73 -5.39 -33.26
N GLN A 512 17.07 -5.38 -33.36
CA GLN A 512 17.92 -6.55 -33.10
C GLN A 512 18.63 -6.53 -31.74
N GLU A 513 18.65 -5.40 -31.02
CA GLU A 513 19.37 -5.32 -29.75
C GLU A 513 18.49 -5.76 -28.58
N GLU A 514 18.97 -6.71 -27.78
CA GLU A 514 18.28 -7.12 -26.54
C GLU A 514 18.10 -5.91 -25.62
N SER A 515 16.88 -5.77 -25.07
CA SER A 515 16.59 -4.68 -24.13
C SER A 515 17.50 -4.76 -22.90
N PRO A 516 17.84 -3.63 -22.27
CA PRO A 516 18.63 -3.61 -21.03
C PRO A 516 18.06 -4.51 -19.93
N LEU A 517 16.73 -4.63 -19.83
CA LEU A 517 16.10 -5.55 -18.90
C LEU A 517 16.42 -7.03 -19.22
N LYS A 518 16.38 -7.43 -20.50
CA LYS A 518 16.79 -8.79 -20.93
C LYS A 518 18.28 -9.04 -20.71
N LYS A 519 19.14 -8.04 -20.97
CA LYS A 519 20.59 -8.10 -20.70
C LYS A 519 20.92 -8.33 -19.23
N LEU A 520 20.03 -7.95 -18.32
CA LEU A 520 20.15 -8.22 -16.88
C LEU A 520 19.64 -9.61 -16.47
N GLY A 521 19.22 -10.43 -17.44
CA GLY A 521 18.80 -11.82 -17.25
C GLY A 521 17.29 -12.01 -17.12
N TYR A 522 16.48 -10.98 -17.37
CA TYR A 522 15.02 -11.11 -17.26
C TYR A 522 14.45 -11.88 -18.45
N SER A 523 13.65 -12.91 -18.18
CA SER A 523 13.01 -13.75 -19.21
C SER A 523 11.71 -14.37 -18.69
N THR A 524 10.71 -14.49 -19.56
CA THR A 524 9.42 -15.16 -19.24
C THR A 524 9.55 -16.67 -19.04
N ASN A 525 10.68 -17.26 -19.44
CA ASN A 525 10.99 -18.68 -19.22
C ASN A 525 11.49 -18.97 -17.80
N LEU A 526 11.84 -17.95 -17.03
CA LEU A 526 12.23 -18.11 -15.64
C LEU A 526 11.01 -18.35 -14.74
N THR A 527 11.23 -19.02 -13.60
CA THR A 527 10.18 -19.16 -12.59
C THR A 527 9.76 -17.79 -12.05
N ARG A 528 8.54 -17.68 -11.52
CA ARG A 528 8.04 -16.41 -10.94
C ARG A 528 8.99 -15.84 -9.88
N ARG A 529 9.62 -16.72 -9.09
CA ARG A 529 10.59 -16.34 -8.06
C ARG A 529 11.87 -15.77 -8.67
N ASP A 530 12.43 -16.44 -9.68
CA ASP A 530 13.68 -16.01 -10.31
C ASP A 530 13.50 -14.73 -11.13
N ARG A 531 12.36 -14.57 -11.82
CA ARG A 531 12.01 -13.31 -12.48
C ARG A 531 11.95 -12.15 -11.50
N TRP A 532 11.27 -12.37 -10.37
CA TRP A 532 11.14 -11.36 -9.33
C TRP A 532 12.50 -10.99 -8.71
N ASP A 533 13.39 -11.97 -8.52
CA ASP A 533 14.77 -11.73 -8.06
C ASP A 533 15.56 -10.86 -9.05
N VAL A 534 15.46 -11.14 -10.34
CA VAL A 534 16.10 -10.31 -11.38
C VAL A 534 15.53 -8.89 -11.35
N LEU A 535 14.21 -8.74 -11.26
CA LEU A 535 13.57 -7.41 -11.24
C LEU A 535 14.03 -6.59 -10.04
N ILE A 536 13.92 -7.13 -8.82
CA ILE A 536 14.16 -6.37 -7.59
C ILE A 536 15.64 -6.22 -7.25
N HIS A 537 16.44 -7.28 -7.39
CA HIS A 537 17.83 -7.25 -6.92
C HIS A 537 18.85 -6.94 -8.02
N ARG A 538 18.46 -6.97 -9.31
CA ARG A 538 19.38 -6.68 -10.42
C ARG A 538 18.93 -5.53 -11.30
N ALA A 539 17.66 -5.48 -11.69
CA ALA A 539 17.14 -4.51 -12.63
C ALA A 539 16.86 -3.16 -11.97
N VAL A 540 16.05 -3.14 -10.90
CA VAL A 540 15.72 -1.91 -10.17
C VAL A 540 16.96 -1.16 -9.68
N PRO A 541 17.98 -1.79 -9.06
CA PRO A 541 19.17 -1.09 -8.61
C PRO A 541 20.00 -0.47 -9.74
N LYS A 542 19.90 -0.98 -10.97
CA LYS A 542 20.67 -0.51 -12.13
C LYS A 542 19.90 0.45 -13.03
N LEU A 543 18.58 0.27 -13.15
CA LEU A 543 17.74 0.97 -14.13
C LEU A 543 16.73 1.92 -13.47
N GLY A 544 16.42 1.75 -12.17
CA GLY A 544 15.32 2.44 -11.49
C GLY A 544 13.98 1.74 -11.67
N TYR A 545 12.99 2.06 -10.82
CA TYR A 545 11.66 1.45 -10.89
C TYR A 545 10.91 1.85 -12.16
N GLU A 546 10.96 3.13 -12.52
CA GLU A 546 10.26 3.70 -13.68
C GLU A 546 10.70 2.99 -14.96
N ARG A 547 12.01 2.88 -15.16
CA ARG A 547 12.58 2.32 -16.38
C ARG A 547 12.33 0.82 -16.51
N VAL A 548 12.28 0.09 -15.40
CA VAL A 548 11.90 -1.34 -15.41
C VAL A 548 10.42 -1.48 -15.77
N ALA A 549 9.54 -0.63 -15.22
CA ALA A 549 8.11 -0.61 -15.57
C ALA A 549 7.88 -0.26 -17.05
N GLU A 550 8.60 0.73 -17.57
CA GLU A 550 8.57 1.10 -19.00
C GLU A 550 8.95 -0.08 -19.90
N TYR A 551 10.00 -0.84 -19.57
CA TYR A 551 10.36 -2.02 -20.37
C TYR A 551 9.29 -3.11 -20.33
N LEU A 552 8.65 -3.34 -19.19
CA LEU A 552 7.56 -4.32 -19.07
C LEU A 552 6.34 -3.89 -19.87
N ASN A 553 5.93 -2.61 -19.77
CA ASN A 553 4.85 -2.03 -20.59
C ASN A 553 5.16 -2.12 -22.07
N TRP A 554 6.39 -1.77 -22.47
CA TRP A 554 6.82 -1.87 -23.85
C TRP A 554 6.75 -3.32 -24.37
N PHE A 555 7.14 -4.32 -23.59
CA PHE A 555 6.99 -5.72 -23.98
C PHE A 555 5.52 -6.10 -24.19
N ILE A 556 4.62 -5.63 -23.33
CA ILE A 556 3.17 -5.88 -23.43
C ILE A 556 2.63 -5.25 -24.72
N GLU A 557 2.85 -3.96 -24.92
CA GLU A 557 2.34 -3.23 -26.09
C GLU A 557 2.90 -3.76 -27.42
N ASP A 558 4.21 -4.05 -27.47
CA ASP A 558 4.86 -4.59 -28.66
C ASP A 558 4.26 -5.94 -29.07
N LYS A 559 3.93 -6.81 -28.09
CA LYS A 559 3.36 -8.14 -28.38
C LYS A 559 1.86 -8.14 -28.60
N GLN A 560 1.11 -7.21 -28.02
CA GLN A 560 -0.31 -7.02 -28.32
C GLN A 560 -0.52 -6.57 -29.78
N LYS A 561 0.41 -5.81 -30.35
CA LYS A 561 0.33 -5.34 -31.75
C LYS A 561 0.53 -6.46 -32.78
N ILE A 562 1.15 -7.59 -32.41
CA ILE A 562 1.47 -8.70 -33.32
C ILE A 562 0.34 -9.73 -33.30
N LYS A 563 -0.62 -9.61 -34.23
CA LYS A 563 -1.80 -10.50 -34.34
C LYS A 563 -1.51 -11.96 -34.76
N GLN A 564 -0.29 -12.28 -35.17
CA GLN A 564 0.05 -13.58 -35.79
C GLN A 564 0.57 -14.67 -34.83
N LYS A 565 0.86 -14.35 -33.57
CA LYS A 565 1.38 -15.33 -32.58
C LYS A 565 0.68 -15.17 -31.24
N ASP A 566 0.40 -16.30 -30.60
CA ASP A 566 -0.17 -16.32 -29.26
C ASP A 566 0.89 -15.97 -28.21
N PHE A 567 0.94 -14.69 -27.84
CA PHE A 567 1.79 -14.17 -26.78
C PHE A 567 1.04 -14.05 -25.44
N SER A 568 -0.19 -14.56 -25.33
CA SER A 568 -1.07 -14.35 -24.17
C SER A 568 -0.41 -14.74 -22.86
N ARG A 569 0.34 -15.85 -22.86
CA ARG A 569 1.11 -16.30 -21.68
C ARG A 569 2.22 -15.32 -21.28
N ALA A 570 2.97 -14.78 -22.25
CA ALA A 570 4.07 -13.86 -21.97
C ALA A 570 3.54 -12.51 -21.48
N ILE A 571 2.47 -12.02 -22.11
CA ILE A 571 1.76 -10.80 -21.73
C ILE A 571 1.25 -10.90 -20.29
N SER A 572 0.53 -11.97 -19.95
CA SER A 572 0.03 -12.20 -18.58
C SER A 572 1.16 -12.24 -17.53
N ILE A 573 2.32 -12.79 -17.89
CA ILE A 573 3.51 -12.79 -17.03
C ILE A 573 4.04 -11.36 -16.81
N TRP A 574 4.14 -10.56 -17.87
CA TRP A 574 4.61 -9.18 -17.77
C TRP A 574 3.64 -8.30 -16.99
N GLU A 575 2.33 -8.49 -17.15
CA GLU A 575 1.29 -7.79 -16.39
C GLU A 575 1.36 -8.12 -14.89
N ASP A 576 1.52 -9.39 -14.52
CA ASP A 576 1.70 -9.79 -13.11
C ASP A 576 2.98 -9.19 -12.51
N ASP A 577 4.09 -9.25 -13.24
CA ASP A 577 5.37 -8.72 -12.78
C ASP A 577 5.34 -7.18 -12.67
N LEU A 578 4.67 -6.47 -13.58
CA LEU A 578 4.48 -5.02 -13.55
C LEU A 578 3.61 -4.59 -12.37
N ARG A 579 2.47 -5.26 -12.17
CA ARG A 579 1.58 -4.99 -11.03
C ARG A 579 2.34 -5.13 -9.71
N ARG A 580 3.07 -6.24 -9.53
CA ARG A 580 3.86 -6.47 -8.32
C ARG A 580 4.97 -5.43 -8.13
N LEU A 581 5.59 -4.98 -9.22
CA LEU A 581 6.62 -3.94 -9.19
C LEU A 581 6.06 -2.62 -8.66
N ASN A 582 4.86 -2.23 -9.11
CA ASN A 582 4.18 -1.02 -8.64
C ASN A 582 3.77 -1.12 -7.17
N GLU A 583 3.23 -2.27 -6.73
CA GLU A 583 2.93 -2.54 -5.32
C GLU A 583 4.19 -2.47 -4.44
N HIS A 584 5.30 -3.07 -4.89
CA HIS A 584 6.57 -3.03 -4.17
C HIS A 584 7.11 -1.60 -4.03
N ARG A 585 7.03 -0.82 -5.10
CA ARG A 585 7.43 0.60 -5.09
C ARG A 585 6.60 1.41 -4.10
N ALA A 586 5.28 1.26 -4.11
CA ALA A 586 4.39 1.96 -3.17
C ALA A 586 4.75 1.64 -1.71
N ASN A 587 5.03 0.37 -1.41
CA ASN A 587 5.45 -0.04 -0.07
C ASN A 587 6.82 0.50 0.35
N GLU A 588 7.78 0.61 -0.58
CA GLU A 588 9.09 1.20 -0.27
C GLU A 588 8.98 2.72 -0.03
N ILE A 589 8.12 3.43 -0.75
CA ILE A 589 7.84 4.86 -0.49
C ILE A 589 7.25 5.03 0.91
N LEU A 590 6.27 4.19 1.29
CA LEU A 590 5.66 4.21 2.63
C LEU A 590 6.61 3.85 3.77
N ARG A 591 7.77 3.24 3.48
CA ARG A 591 8.80 2.93 4.49
C ARG A 591 9.84 4.04 4.65
N GLN A 592 9.93 4.93 3.66
CA GLN A 592 10.91 6.01 3.62
C GLN A 592 10.34 7.37 4.06
N GLY A 593 9.01 7.51 4.05
CA GLY A 593 8.28 8.58 4.74
C GLY A 593 7.83 8.14 6.12
#